data_AF-A0A7V5YND4-F1
#
_entry.id   AF-A0A7V5YND4-F1
#
_cell.length_a   1.000
_cell.length_b   1.000
_cell.length_c   1.000
_cell.angle_alpha   90.00
_cell.angle_beta   90.00
_cell.angle_gamma   90.00
#
_symmetry.space_group_name_H-M   'P 1'
#
loop_
_entity.id
_entity.type
_entity.pdbx_description
1 polymer ?
#
loop_
_entity_poly.entity_id
_entity_poly.type
_entity_poly.pdbx_seq_one_letter_code
_entity_poly.pdbx_strand_id
1 'polypeptide(L)'
;MLFDKLLIYIIIFVFLTSGIFFLFLKRAAAFAKSRFLFYSLLYFFILLSFFGYLFLLLLKYPLWLRLITVLLEGIILAFLLLSFKRAYSYDPYLLLISRNFALIPKEIQRKIKNLRILLIGCGLSSQIAILAARLGCQNFILCDGDRVEASNLNRQAFSICDLGKNKAKVLKRKILEINPSAKIKVVSEFLEDKSKAKALIKESDVVINSADPTEIVYQINKIAQKEGKLLFFPLNLGFTSFVLVFTKDSFSLESTVGGRFFGNEFYLRLINATLGRLPSELEIINQRYGKEILQGTLPSPQIALTTYLTSILCINLLIKWLKGEKISVAPRPCIFSL
;
A
#
# COMPACT_ATOMS: atom_id res chain seq x y z
N MET A 1 -16.18 -68.34 6.45
CA MET A 1 -15.06 -68.69 5.55
C MET A 1 -15.05 -67.94 4.21
N LEU A 2 -16.10 -68.00 3.36
CA LEU A 2 -16.13 -67.20 2.11
C LEU A 2 -16.36 -65.69 2.37
N PHE A 3 -17.18 -65.38 3.38
CA PHE A 3 -17.49 -64.01 3.83
C PHE A 3 -16.26 -63.27 4.40
N ASP A 4 -15.40 -63.98 5.14
CA ASP A 4 -14.21 -63.40 5.78
C ASP A 4 -13.14 -63.03 4.74
N LYS A 5 -12.97 -63.87 3.71
CA LYS A 5 -12.06 -63.58 2.58
C LYS A 5 -12.56 -62.39 1.76
N LEU A 6 -13.87 -62.29 1.51
CA LEU A 6 -14.44 -61.17 0.75
C LEU A 6 -14.36 -59.85 1.52
N LEU A 7 -14.59 -59.88 2.84
CA LEU A 7 -14.42 -58.71 3.71
C LEU A 7 -12.96 -58.24 3.74
N ILE A 8 -12.01 -59.17 3.78
CA ILE A 8 -10.58 -58.85 3.65
C ILE A 8 -10.27 -58.24 2.29
N TYR A 9 -10.82 -58.78 1.18
CA TYR A 9 -10.64 -58.18 -0.15
C TYR A 9 -11.27 -56.80 -0.28
N ILE A 10 -12.41 -56.53 0.36
CA ILE A 10 -13.06 -55.21 0.38
C ILE A 10 -12.30 -54.24 1.28
N ILE A 11 -11.82 -54.66 2.45
CA ILE A 11 -10.96 -53.84 3.30
C ILE A 11 -9.66 -53.53 2.56
N ILE A 12 -9.05 -54.51 1.89
CA ILE A 12 -7.87 -54.33 1.04
C ILE A 12 -8.18 -53.43 -0.15
N PHE A 13 -9.34 -53.54 -0.79
CA PHE A 13 -9.75 -52.69 -1.90
C PHE A 13 -10.03 -51.26 -1.45
N VAL A 14 -10.67 -51.07 -0.30
CA VAL A 14 -10.87 -49.75 0.33
C VAL A 14 -9.54 -49.17 0.81
N PHE A 15 -8.62 -49.97 1.36
CA PHE A 15 -7.27 -49.54 1.73
C PHE A 15 -6.36 -49.26 0.53
N LEU A 16 -6.47 -50.04 -0.54
CA LEU A 16 -5.73 -49.84 -1.79
C LEU A 16 -6.28 -48.63 -2.53
N THR A 17 -7.59 -48.49 -2.66
CA THR A 17 -8.19 -47.32 -3.29
C THR A 17 -7.94 -46.08 -2.45
N SER A 18 -8.09 -46.11 -1.12
CA SER A 18 -7.77 -44.96 -0.25
C SER A 18 -6.27 -44.69 -0.16
N GLY A 19 -5.39 -45.70 -0.17
CA GLY A 19 -3.94 -45.57 -0.12
C GLY A 19 -3.29 -45.13 -1.43
N ILE A 20 -3.76 -45.67 -2.57
CA ILE A 20 -3.40 -45.20 -3.92
C ILE A 20 -3.97 -43.79 -4.12
N PHE A 21 -5.19 -43.52 -3.67
CA PHE A 21 -5.77 -42.18 -3.67
C PHE A 21 -4.99 -41.22 -2.76
N PHE A 22 -4.46 -41.69 -1.62
CA PHE A 22 -3.61 -40.90 -0.73
C PHE A 22 -2.23 -40.60 -1.34
N LEU A 23 -1.60 -41.57 -2.00
CA LEU A 23 -0.36 -41.38 -2.76
C LEU A 23 -0.57 -40.46 -3.98
N PHE A 24 -1.70 -40.62 -4.67
CA PHE A 24 -2.13 -39.77 -5.76
C PHE A 24 -2.41 -38.36 -5.27
N LEU A 25 -3.07 -38.17 -4.13
CA LEU A 25 -3.29 -36.88 -3.47
C LEU A 25 -1.99 -36.25 -2.98
N LYS A 26 -1.03 -37.02 -2.47
CA LYS A 26 0.28 -36.49 -2.05
C LYS A 26 1.05 -35.97 -3.26
N ARG A 27 1.04 -36.70 -4.38
CA ARG A 27 1.64 -36.26 -5.65
C ARG A 27 0.84 -35.14 -6.31
N ALA A 28 -0.48 -35.18 -6.28
CA ALA A 28 -1.35 -34.17 -6.85
C ALA A 28 -1.34 -32.89 -6.03
N ALA A 29 -1.23 -32.94 -4.69
CA ALA A 29 -1.00 -31.77 -3.85
C ALA A 29 0.37 -31.13 -4.09
N ALA A 30 1.39 -31.95 -4.42
CA ALA A 30 2.69 -31.45 -4.88
C ALA A 30 2.64 -30.84 -6.30
N PHE A 31 1.66 -31.22 -7.12
CA PHE A 31 1.48 -30.75 -8.51
C PHE A 31 0.36 -29.71 -8.71
N ALA A 32 -0.56 -29.56 -7.76
CA ALA A 32 -1.74 -28.71 -7.85
C ALA A 32 -1.32 -27.25 -7.68
N LYS A 33 -0.77 -26.66 -8.73
CA LYS A 33 -0.56 -25.21 -8.88
C LYS A 33 -1.87 -24.45 -9.18
N SER A 34 -2.98 -25.14 -9.43
CA SER A 34 -4.27 -24.51 -9.73
C SER A 34 -5.39 -24.92 -8.76
N ARG A 35 -6.20 -23.93 -8.34
CA ARG A 35 -7.45 -24.14 -7.58
C ARG A 35 -8.40 -25.11 -8.29
N PHE A 36 -8.39 -25.10 -9.62
CA PHE A 36 -9.21 -25.99 -10.45
C PHE A 36 -8.91 -27.46 -10.16
N LEU A 37 -7.63 -27.86 -10.13
CA LEU A 37 -7.25 -29.25 -9.89
C LEU A 37 -7.69 -29.72 -8.49
N PHE A 38 -7.60 -28.85 -7.48
CA PHE A 38 -8.08 -29.17 -6.13
C PHE A 38 -9.59 -29.34 -6.07
N TYR A 39 -10.37 -28.41 -6.63
CA TYR A 39 -11.83 -28.54 -6.64
C TYR A 39 -12.29 -29.76 -7.45
N SER A 40 -11.61 -30.09 -8.55
CA SER A 40 -11.88 -31.31 -9.32
C SER A 40 -11.57 -32.59 -8.53
N LEU A 41 -10.46 -32.63 -7.78
CA LEU A 41 -10.12 -33.75 -6.89
C LEU A 41 -11.10 -33.87 -5.71
N LEU A 42 -11.50 -32.74 -5.13
CA LEU A 42 -12.48 -32.69 -4.05
C LEU A 42 -13.85 -33.19 -4.53
N TYR A 43 -14.29 -32.75 -5.71
CA TYR A 43 -15.53 -33.19 -6.33
C TYR A 43 -15.49 -34.69 -6.67
N PHE A 44 -14.38 -35.16 -7.22
CA PHE A 44 -14.16 -36.59 -7.48
C PHE A 44 -14.23 -37.43 -6.20
N PHE A 45 -13.63 -36.95 -5.10
CA PHE A 45 -13.70 -37.63 -3.81
C PHE A 45 -15.13 -37.71 -3.27
N ILE A 46 -15.88 -36.60 -3.32
CA ILE A 46 -17.29 -36.54 -2.89
C ILE A 46 -18.14 -37.54 -3.70
N LEU A 47 -17.94 -37.60 -5.02
CA LEU A 47 -18.61 -38.57 -5.89
C LEU A 47 -18.26 -40.02 -5.53
N LEU A 48 -16.98 -40.31 -5.33
CA LEU A 48 -16.52 -41.67 -4.98
C LEU A 48 -17.12 -42.12 -3.65
N SER A 49 -17.17 -41.23 -2.65
CA SER A 49 -17.80 -41.49 -1.36
C SER A 49 -19.30 -41.73 -1.46
N PHE A 50 -20.01 -40.94 -2.27
CA PHE A 50 -21.44 -41.15 -2.53
C PHE A 50 -21.72 -42.54 -3.11
N PHE A 51 -20.94 -42.97 -4.12
CA PHE A 51 -21.08 -44.30 -4.71
C PHE A 51 -20.67 -45.43 -3.75
N GLY A 52 -19.63 -45.22 -2.93
CA GLY A 52 -19.23 -46.15 -1.89
C GLY A 52 -20.35 -46.41 -0.88
N TYR A 53 -21.00 -45.34 -0.41
CA TYR A 53 -22.14 -45.45 0.50
C TYR A 53 -23.36 -46.14 -0.14
N LEU A 54 -23.69 -45.80 -1.40
CA LEU A 54 -24.77 -46.44 -2.16
C LEU A 54 -24.52 -47.95 -2.35
N PHE A 55 -23.28 -48.33 -2.61
CA PHE A 55 -22.88 -49.74 -2.75
C PHE A 55 -23.04 -50.51 -1.43
N LEU A 56 -22.67 -49.92 -0.29
CA LEU A 56 -22.87 -50.52 1.03
C LEU A 56 -24.36 -50.69 1.38
N LEU A 57 -25.21 -49.75 0.93
CA LEU A 57 -26.67 -49.85 1.02
C LEU A 57 -27.21 -51.03 0.21
N LEU A 58 -26.78 -51.16 -1.05
CA LEU A 58 -27.21 -52.24 -1.95
C LEU A 58 -26.84 -53.63 -1.43
N LEU A 59 -25.65 -53.75 -0.81
CA LEU A 59 -25.16 -55.01 -0.22
C LEU A 59 -25.71 -55.30 1.18
N LYS A 60 -26.62 -54.47 1.71
CA LYS A 60 -27.26 -54.64 3.03
C LYS A 60 -26.27 -54.81 4.20
N TYR A 61 -25.12 -54.13 4.16
CA TYR A 61 -24.15 -54.18 5.28
C TYR A 61 -24.76 -53.64 6.59
N PRO A 62 -24.34 -54.13 7.76
CA PRO A 62 -24.85 -53.67 9.04
C PRO A 62 -24.55 -52.18 9.29
N LEU A 63 -25.43 -51.51 10.04
CA LEU A 63 -25.40 -50.07 10.25
C LEU A 63 -24.05 -49.57 10.80
N TRP A 64 -23.42 -50.33 11.71
CA TRP A 64 -22.14 -49.93 12.32
C TRP A 64 -21.00 -49.82 11.31
N LEU A 65 -20.95 -50.69 10.30
CA LEU A 65 -19.96 -50.64 9.21
C LEU A 65 -20.17 -49.43 8.29
N ARG A 66 -21.44 -49.06 8.06
CA ARG A 66 -21.83 -47.85 7.33
C ARG A 66 -21.45 -46.57 8.08
N LEU A 67 -21.61 -46.56 9.41
CA LEU A 67 -21.21 -45.42 10.25
C LEU A 67 -19.69 -45.23 10.28
N ILE A 68 -18.92 -46.32 10.38
CA ILE A 68 -17.45 -46.26 10.35
C ILE A 68 -16.94 -45.70 9.02
N THR A 69 -17.55 -46.09 7.90
CA THR A 69 -17.15 -45.59 6.57
C THR A 69 -17.40 -44.10 6.42
N VAL A 70 -18.59 -43.60 6.80
CA VAL A 70 -18.89 -42.16 6.80
C VAL A 70 -17.93 -41.37 7.71
N LEU A 71 -17.60 -41.91 8.89
CA LEU A 71 -16.64 -41.27 9.80
C LEU A 71 -15.23 -41.18 9.20
N LEU A 72 -14.73 -42.26 8.59
CA LEU A 72 -13.42 -42.28 7.94
C LEU A 72 -13.36 -41.29 6.76
N GLU A 73 -14.41 -41.23 5.95
CA GLU A 73 -14.52 -40.26 4.85
C GLU A 73 -14.53 -38.81 5.35
N GLY A 74 -15.27 -38.53 6.42
CA GLY A 74 -15.28 -37.22 7.08
C GLY A 74 -13.90 -36.80 7.59
N ILE A 75 -13.14 -37.73 8.17
CA ILE A 75 -11.77 -37.48 8.64
C ILE A 75 -10.84 -37.19 7.46
N ILE A 76 -10.92 -37.97 6.38
CA ILE A 76 -10.10 -37.75 5.17
C ILE A 76 -10.43 -36.41 4.54
N LEU A 77 -11.71 -36.05 4.44
CA LEU A 77 -12.16 -34.76 3.91
C LEU A 77 -11.66 -33.59 4.76
N ALA A 78 -11.77 -33.69 6.09
CA ALA A 78 -11.24 -32.67 7.00
C ALA A 78 -9.71 -32.51 6.84
N PHE A 79 -8.99 -33.63 6.73
CA PHE A 79 -7.54 -33.63 6.50
C PHE A 79 -7.18 -32.98 5.15
N LEU A 80 -7.94 -33.27 4.09
CA LEU A 80 -7.77 -32.65 2.76
C LEU A 80 -7.98 -31.14 2.80
N LEU A 81 -9.05 -30.68 3.45
CA LEU A 81 -9.36 -29.25 3.59
C LEU A 81 -8.30 -28.52 4.41
N LEU A 82 -7.82 -29.11 5.51
CA LEU A 82 -6.73 -28.56 6.32
C LEU A 82 -5.41 -28.51 5.55
N SER A 83 -5.08 -29.57 4.82
CA SER A 83 -3.89 -29.65 3.97
C SER A 83 -3.94 -28.62 2.84
N PHE A 84 -5.11 -28.42 2.24
CA PHE A 84 -5.33 -27.40 1.22
C PHE A 84 -5.19 -25.98 1.78
N LYS A 85 -5.82 -25.69 2.92
CA LYS A 85 -5.68 -24.40 3.62
C LYS A 85 -4.22 -24.08 3.92
N ARG A 86 -3.43 -25.10 4.27
CA ARG A 86 -1.99 -24.97 4.53
C ARG A 86 -1.17 -24.79 3.25
N ALA A 87 -1.49 -25.51 2.18
CA ALA A 87 -0.81 -25.44 0.88
C ALA A 87 -1.13 -24.16 0.08
N TYR A 88 -2.32 -23.57 0.30
CA TYR A 88 -2.82 -22.40 -0.43
C TYR A 88 -2.96 -21.14 0.43
N SER A 89 -2.35 -21.10 1.62
CA SER A 89 -2.20 -19.86 2.38
C SER A 89 -1.24 -18.92 1.65
N TYR A 90 -1.71 -18.26 0.60
CA TYR A 90 -0.99 -17.18 -0.05
C TYR A 90 -0.81 -16.05 0.97
N ASP A 91 0.43 -15.58 1.11
CA ASP A 91 0.68 -14.30 1.79
C ASP A 91 -0.09 -13.22 1.01
N PRO A 92 -1.16 -12.61 1.58
CA PRO A 92 -1.96 -11.60 0.89
C PRO A 92 -1.11 -10.43 0.40
N TYR A 93 -0.01 -10.15 1.10
CA TYR A 93 0.97 -9.16 0.67
C TYR A 93 1.64 -9.56 -0.65
N LEU A 94 2.13 -10.80 -0.79
CA LEU A 94 2.76 -11.25 -2.03
C LEU A 94 1.80 -11.22 -3.21
N LEU A 95 0.51 -11.46 -2.99
CA LEU A 95 -0.50 -11.35 -4.04
C LEU A 95 -0.68 -9.88 -4.47
N LEU A 96 -0.81 -8.95 -3.51
CA LEU A 96 -0.94 -7.52 -3.74
C LEU A 96 0.16 -6.97 -4.65
N ILE A 97 1.42 -7.37 -4.39
CA ILE A 97 2.60 -6.85 -5.10
C ILE A 97 3.09 -7.76 -6.24
N SER A 98 2.36 -8.82 -6.57
CA SER A 98 2.80 -9.83 -7.55
C SER A 98 3.15 -9.25 -8.92
N ARG A 99 2.48 -8.15 -9.31
CA ARG A 99 2.72 -7.43 -10.57
C ARG A 99 3.95 -6.52 -10.55
N ASN A 100 4.59 -6.33 -9.40
CA ASN A 100 5.80 -5.52 -9.26
C ASN A 100 7.07 -6.29 -9.63
N PHE A 101 7.08 -7.62 -9.49
CA PHE A 101 8.31 -8.43 -9.46
C PHE A 101 9.20 -8.34 -10.70
N ALA A 102 8.65 -8.03 -11.88
CA ALA A 102 9.42 -7.87 -13.10
C ALA A 102 10.19 -6.53 -13.17
N LEU A 103 9.73 -5.52 -12.43
CA LEU A 103 10.26 -4.15 -12.48
C LEU A 103 10.96 -3.74 -11.16
N ILE A 104 10.54 -4.33 -10.05
CA ILE A 104 11.04 -4.05 -8.71
C ILE A 104 11.71 -5.33 -8.16
N PRO A 105 13.05 -5.32 -8.01
CA PRO A 105 13.77 -6.46 -7.44
C PRO A 105 13.25 -6.81 -6.03
N LYS A 106 13.28 -8.09 -5.67
CA LYS A 106 12.76 -8.59 -4.38
C LYS A 106 13.38 -7.87 -3.18
N GLU A 107 14.66 -7.52 -3.24
CA GLU A 107 15.33 -6.77 -2.17
C GLU A 107 14.72 -5.36 -2.00
N ILE A 108 14.54 -4.63 -3.09
CA ILE A 108 13.91 -3.30 -3.09
C ILE A 108 12.47 -3.40 -2.59
N GLN A 109 11.73 -4.41 -3.03
CA GLN A 109 10.36 -4.65 -2.56
C GLN A 109 10.30 -4.96 -1.05
N ARG A 110 11.31 -5.63 -0.48
CA ARG A 110 11.44 -5.81 0.97
C ARG A 110 11.73 -4.47 1.67
N LYS A 111 12.58 -3.62 1.10
CA LYS A 111 12.81 -2.27 1.62
C LYS A 111 11.53 -1.44 1.60
N ILE A 112 10.78 -1.45 0.48
CA ILE A 112 9.46 -0.79 0.36
C ILE A 112 8.49 -1.29 1.44
N LYS A 113 8.42 -2.61 1.67
CA LYS A 113 7.55 -3.21 2.71
C LYS A 113 7.84 -2.64 4.10
N ASN A 114 9.12 -2.58 4.44
CA ASN A 114 9.58 -2.24 5.79
C ASN A 114 9.68 -0.73 6.03
N LEU A 115 9.74 0.06 4.96
CA LEU A 115 9.83 1.52 5.02
C LEU A 115 8.66 2.11 5.83
N ARG A 116 8.97 3.04 6.73
CA ARG A 116 7.98 3.88 7.43
C ARG A 116 7.96 5.29 6.86
N ILE A 117 6.84 5.65 6.24
CA ILE A 117 6.63 6.97 5.63
C ILE A 117 5.83 7.85 6.59
N LEU A 118 6.40 8.99 6.98
CA LEU A 118 5.70 10.04 7.71
C LEU A 118 5.16 11.09 6.74
N LEU A 119 3.86 11.34 6.80
CA LEU A 119 3.19 12.42 6.05
C LEU A 119 2.83 13.53 7.02
N ILE A 120 3.31 14.75 6.71
CA ILE A 120 2.97 15.97 7.45
C ILE A 120 2.15 16.84 6.51
N GLY A 121 0.87 16.98 6.85
CA GLY A 121 -0.18 17.31 5.90
C GLY A 121 -0.56 16.07 5.09
N CYS A 122 -1.86 15.78 5.00
CA CYS A 122 -2.48 14.69 4.24
C CYS A 122 -3.34 15.24 3.08
N GLY A 123 -3.07 16.46 2.61
CA GLY A 123 -3.68 17.05 1.43
C GLY A 123 -3.05 16.52 0.14
N LEU A 124 -2.06 17.24 -0.40
CA LEU A 124 -1.31 16.85 -1.62
C LEU A 124 -0.72 15.44 -1.51
N SER A 125 -0.17 15.12 -0.35
CA SER A 125 0.48 13.84 -0.05
C SER A 125 -0.49 12.65 0.05
N SER A 126 -1.81 12.87 0.08
CA SER A 126 -2.78 11.76 0.13
C SER A 126 -2.61 10.79 -1.03
N GLN A 127 -2.38 11.31 -2.25
CA GLN A 127 -2.15 10.48 -3.43
C GLN A 127 -0.79 9.77 -3.39
N ILE A 128 0.24 10.39 -2.79
CA ILE A 128 1.54 9.75 -2.52
C ILE A 128 1.35 8.53 -1.61
N ALA A 129 0.59 8.67 -0.52
CA ALA A 129 0.31 7.57 0.40
C ALA A 129 -0.47 6.42 -0.27
N ILE A 130 -1.49 6.76 -1.07
CA ILE A 130 -2.26 5.75 -1.82
C ILE A 130 -1.35 4.99 -2.80
N LEU A 131 -0.47 5.71 -3.52
CA LEU A 131 0.46 5.09 -4.46
C LEU A 131 1.50 4.23 -3.72
N ALA A 132 2.04 4.71 -2.59
CA ALA A 132 2.95 3.93 -1.74
C ALA A 132 2.30 2.66 -1.20
N ALA A 133 1.03 2.72 -0.76
CA ALA A 133 0.29 1.56 -0.28
C ALA A 133 0.09 0.50 -1.39
N ARG A 134 -0.27 0.94 -2.61
CA ARG A 134 -0.38 0.07 -3.79
C ARG A 134 0.96 -0.54 -4.20
N LEU A 135 2.07 0.16 -3.96
CA LEU A 135 3.42 -0.36 -4.20
C LEU A 135 3.85 -1.42 -3.16
N GLY A 136 3.12 -1.56 -2.06
CA GLY A 136 3.41 -2.51 -0.99
C GLY A 136 4.06 -1.90 0.25
N CYS A 137 4.07 -0.57 0.41
CA CYS A 137 4.46 0.01 1.69
C CYS A 137 3.43 -0.39 2.77
N GLN A 138 3.91 -0.76 3.96
CA GLN A 138 3.05 -1.18 5.07
C GLN A 138 3.07 -0.23 6.26
N ASN A 139 4.06 0.66 6.40
CA ASN A 139 4.19 1.45 7.63
C ASN A 139 3.99 2.95 7.33
N PHE A 140 2.98 3.54 7.95
CA PHE A 140 2.64 4.95 7.74
C PHE A 140 2.45 5.67 9.07
N ILE A 141 2.89 6.92 9.11
CA ILE A 141 2.49 7.89 10.13
C ILE A 141 1.80 9.04 9.40
N LEU A 142 0.53 9.29 9.71
CA LEU A 142 -0.29 10.30 9.04
C LEU A 142 -0.60 11.43 10.02
N CYS A 143 -0.11 12.63 9.72
CA CYS A 143 -0.29 13.81 10.55
C CYS A 143 -1.07 14.89 9.80
N ASP A 144 -2.29 15.20 10.23
CA ASP A 144 -3.10 16.27 9.66
C ASP A 144 -4.23 16.68 10.64
N GLY A 145 -4.35 17.99 10.89
CA GLY A 145 -5.42 18.57 11.72
C GLY A 145 -6.71 18.88 10.95
N ASP A 146 -6.64 18.97 9.62
CA ASP A 146 -7.75 19.42 8.79
C ASP A 146 -8.85 18.38 8.62
N ARG A 147 -10.01 18.89 8.21
CA ARG A 147 -11.14 18.09 7.71
C ARG A 147 -11.19 18.13 6.19
N VAL A 148 -11.78 17.11 5.60
CA VAL A 148 -12.03 17.05 4.16
C VAL A 148 -13.12 18.08 3.80
N GLU A 149 -12.81 18.92 2.82
CA GLU A 149 -13.72 19.92 2.26
C GLU A 149 -14.10 19.58 0.82
N ALA A 150 -15.23 20.14 0.33
CA ALA A 150 -15.66 19.95 -1.05
C ALA A 150 -14.60 20.43 -2.06
N SER A 151 -13.92 21.53 -1.73
CA SER A 151 -12.80 22.05 -2.51
C SER A 151 -11.70 21.02 -2.71
N ASN A 152 -11.53 20.04 -1.81
CA ASN A 152 -10.46 19.03 -1.82
C ASN A 152 -10.68 17.92 -2.86
N LEU A 153 -11.93 17.66 -3.23
CA LEU A 153 -12.33 16.48 -4.01
C LEU A 153 -11.82 16.49 -5.45
N ASN A 154 -11.44 17.65 -5.99
CA ASN A 154 -10.92 17.76 -7.34
C ASN A 154 -9.51 17.16 -7.53
N ARG A 155 -8.77 16.86 -6.46
CA ARG A 155 -7.33 16.50 -6.56
C ARG A 155 -6.79 15.61 -5.44
N GLN A 156 -7.36 15.67 -4.24
CA GLN A 156 -6.91 14.88 -3.09
C GLN A 156 -7.59 13.51 -3.10
N ALA A 157 -7.02 12.52 -2.41
CA ALA A 157 -7.54 11.15 -2.41
C ALA A 157 -8.82 10.97 -1.53
N PHE A 158 -9.76 11.91 -1.57
CA PHE A 158 -10.98 11.93 -0.77
C PHE A 158 -12.22 11.85 -1.67
N SER A 159 -13.34 11.35 -1.13
CA SER A 159 -14.62 11.31 -1.84
C SER A 159 -15.69 12.11 -1.12
N ILE A 160 -16.86 12.26 -1.77
CA ILE A 160 -17.99 12.98 -1.17
C ILE A 160 -18.41 12.40 0.19
N CYS A 161 -18.27 11.09 0.39
CA CYS A 161 -18.57 10.41 1.65
C CYS A 161 -17.59 10.75 2.78
N ASP A 162 -16.50 11.45 2.47
CA ASP A 162 -15.45 11.82 3.42
C ASP A 162 -15.61 13.25 3.97
N LEU A 163 -16.53 14.05 3.42
CA LEU A 163 -16.73 15.44 3.83
C LEU A 163 -16.89 15.60 5.35
N GLY A 164 -16.20 16.61 5.90
CA GLY A 164 -16.21 16.93 7.32
C GLY A 164 -15.40 15.97 8.20
N LYS A 165 -14.87 14.86 7.68
CA LYS A 165 -14.02 13.93 8.45
C LYS A 165 -12.56 14.38 8.42
N ASN A 166 -11.79 14.06 9.46
CA ASN A 166 -10.36 14.41 9.51
C ASN A 166 -9.57 13.69 8.41
N LYS A 167 -8.72 14.44 7.68
CA LYS A 167 -7.98 13.96 6.51
C LYS A 167 -7.09 12.75 6.82
N ALA A 168 -6.33 12.78 7.92
CA ALA A 168 -5.44 11.68 8.31
C ALA A 168 -6.21 10.39 8.66
N LYS A 169 -7.36 10.51 9.35
CA LYS A 169 -8.23 9.35 9.64
C LYS A 169 -8.86 8.75 8.38
N VAL A 170 -9.33 9.58 7.46
CA VAL A 170 -9.87 9.13 6.17
C VAL A 170 -8.79 8.43 5.35
N LEU A 171 -7.59 9.01 5.28
CA LEU A 171 -6.48 8.42 4.54
C LEU A 171 -6.06 7.07 5.12
N LYS A 172 -6.04 6.91 6.45
CA LYS A 172 -5.86 5.60 7.10
C LYS A 172 -6.86 4.56 6.60
N ARG A 173 -8.16 4.90 6.57
CA ARG A 173 -9.21 4.00 6.08
C ARG A 173 -8.93 3.56 4.64
N LYS A 174 -8.63 4.50 3.74
CA LYS A 174 -8.37 4.22 2.32
C LYS A 174 -7.10 3.39 2.08
N ILE A 175 -6.05 3.60 2.87
CA ILE A 175 -4.85 2.75 2.82
C ILE A 175 -5.21 1.31 3.24
N LEU A 176 -6.01 1.12 4.29
CA LEU A 176 -6.41 -0.21 4.75
C LEU A 176 -7.36 -0.92 3.77
N GLU A 177 -8.17 -0.17 3.02
CA GLU A 177 -8.95 -0.72 1.89
C GLU A 177 -8.06 -1.28 0.77
N ILE A 178 -6.83 -0.78 0.62
CA ILE A 178 -5.85 -1.24 -0.37
C ILE A 178 -4.96 -2.35 0.20
N ASN A 179 -4.44 -2.15 1.41
CA ASN A 179 -3.49 -3.03 2.07
C ASN A 179 -3.92 -3.23 3.53
N PRO A 180 -4.79 -4.23 3.81
CA PRO A 180 -5.32 -4.47 5.15
C PRO A 180 -4.25 -4.78 6.21
N SER A 181 -3.06 -5.20 5.78
CA SER A 181 -1.92 -5.51 6.66
C SER A 181 -1.07 -4.28 7.00
N ALA A 182 -1.42 -3.08 6.52
CA ALA A 182 -0.67 -1.86 6.80
C ALA A 182 -0.82 -1.43 8.27
N LYS A 183 0.31 -1.03 8.87
CA LYS A 183 0.42 -0.46 10.22
C LYS A 183 0.44 1.07 10.11
N ILE A 184 -0.60 1.71 10.63
CA ILE A 184 -0.83 3.15 10.41
C ILE A 184 -1.05 3.84 11.75
N LYS A 185 -0.13 4.75 12.10
CA LYS A 185 -0.26 5.70 13.21
C LYS A 185 -0.91 6.97 12.69
N VAL A 186 -1.90 7.50 13.42
CA VAL A 186 -2.62 8.73 13.04
C VAL A 186 -2.43 9.77 14.12
N VAL A 187 -2.08 10.98 13.71
CA VAL A 187 -2.01 12.20 14.51
C VAL A 187 -3.00 13.17 13.88
N SER A 188 -4.21 13.27 14.44
CA SER A 188 -5.33 14.03 13.86
C SER A 188 -5.40 15.47 14.35
N GLU A 189 -4.25 16.12 14.45
CA GLU A 189 -4.08 17.49 14.96
C GLU A 189 -2.97 18.19 14.17
N PHE A 190 -2.93 19.52 14.24
CA PHE A 190 -1.81 20.30 13.72
C PHE A 190 -0.55 20.00 14.54
N LEU A 191 0.56 19.82 13.84
CA LEU A 191 1.83 19.50 14.47
C LEU A 191 2.52 20.80 14.91
N GLU A 192 2.24 21.29 16.11
CA GLU A 192 2.84 22.52 16.62
C GLU A 192 4.02 22.24 17.57
N ASP A 193 3.95 21.12 18.28
CA ASP A 193 4.97 20.72 19.25
C ASP A 193 6.21 20.15 18.54
N LYS A 194 7.33 20.86 18.67
CA LYS A 194 8.65 20.48 18.13
C LYS A 194 9.17 19.15 18.68
N SER A 195 8.93 18.83 19.95
CA SER A 195 9.33 17.58 20.57
C SER A 195 8.55 16.40 19.98
N LYS A 196 7.25 16.57 19.77
CA LYS A 196 6.38 15.61 19.10
C LYS A 196 6.81 15.42 17.64
N ALA A 197 7.06 16.51 16.92
CA ALA A 197 7.58 16.47 15.56
C ALA A 197 8.88 15.66 15.47
N LYS A 198 9.83 15.91 16.37
CA LYS A 198 11.09 15.17 16.45
C LYS A 198 10.87 13.69 16.72
N ALA A 199 9.97 13.33 17.63
CA ALA A 199 9.65 11.93 17.92
C ALA A 199 9.09 11.19 16.68
N LEU A 200 8.15 11.82 15.96
CA LEU A 200 7.58 11.24 14.74
C LEU A 200 8.62 11.09 13.62
N ILE A 201 9.47 12.11 13.43
CA ILE A 201 10.54 12.07 12.43
C ILE A 201 11.54 10.95 12.73
N LYS A 202 11.97 10.80 14.00
CA LYS A 202 12.86 9.71 14.42
C LYS A 202 12.28 8.34 14.15
N GLU A 203 10.98 8.17 14.37
CA GLU A 203 10.24 6.93 14.14
C GLU A 203 10.16 6.57 12.64
N SER A 204 10.21 7.56 11.74
CA SER A 204 10.10 7.39 10.28
C SER A 204 11.44 7.16 9.57
N ASP A 205 11.40 6.58 8.38
CA ASP A 205 12.56 6.50 7.48
C ASP A 205 12.56 7.63 6.44
N VAL A 206 11.37 8.01 5.99
CA VAL A 206 11.13 9.03 4.96
C VAL A 206 10.02 9.97 5.42
N VAL A 207 10.22 11.27 5.16
CA VAL A 207 9.24 12.32 5.47
C VAL A 207 8.70 12.91 4.17
N ILE A 208 7.38 13.00 4.04
CA ILE A 208 6.69 13.77 3.00
C ILE A 208 6.13 15.01 3.68
N ASN A 209 6.74 16.16 3.44
CA ASN A 209 6.33 17.43 4.01
C ASN A 209 5.49 18.20 2.99
N SER A 210 4.17 18.20 3.20
CA SER A 210 3.19 18.97 2.43
C SER A 210 2.36 19.87 3.34
N ALA A 211 2.93 20.28 4.47
CA ALA A 211 2.30 21.25 5.36
C ALA A 211 2.24 22.63 4.70
N ASP A 212 1.25 23.42 5.10
CA ASP A 212 1.19 24.82 4.72
C ASP A 212 2.44 25.57 5.19
N PRO A 213 2.87 26.60 4.44
CA PRO A 213 4.12 27.32 4.70
C PRO A 213 3.97 28.27 5.89
N THR A 214 3.92 27.68 7.08
CA THR A 214 4.02 28.31 8.39
C THR A 214 5.34 27.89 9.03
N GLU A 215 5.64 28.35 10.25
CA GLU A 215 6.90 28.04 10.95
C GLU A 215 7.18 26.52 11.03
N ILE A 216 6.14 25.68 11.12
CA ILE A 216 6.32 24.22 11.19
C ILE A 216 7.05 23.66 9.97
N VAL A 217 6.85 24.23 8.76
CA VAL A 217 7.45 23.70 7.54
C VAL A 217 8.98 23.71 7.60
N TYR A 218 9.54 24.78 8.17
CA TYR A 218 10.97 24.96 8.39
C TYR A 218 11.48 24.06 9.51
N GLN A 219 10.71 23.93 10.60
CA GLN A 219 11.09 23.10 11.73
C GLN A 219 11.17 21.62 11.33
N ILE A 220 10.16 21.11 10.62
CA ILE A 220 10.14 19.75 10.11
C ILE A 220 11.32 19.48 9.18
N ASN A 221 11.57 20.39 8.25
CA ASN A 221 12.67 20.25 7.31
C ASN A 221 14.03 20.18 8.04
N LYS A 222 14.27 21.13 8.94
CA LYS A 222 15.49 21.19 9.75
C LYS A 222 15.67 19.97 10.64
N ILE A 223 14.60 19.47 11.28
CA ILE A 223 14.68 18.27 12.13
C ILE A 223 14.97 17.03 11.28
N ALA A 224 14.28 16.85 10.16
CA ALA A 224 14.50 15.72 9.26
C ALA A 224 15.95 15.65 8.76
N GLN A 225 16.51 16.78 8.31
CA GLN A 225 17.91 16.85 7.89
C GLN A 225 18.88 16.51 9.02
N LYS A 226 18.66 17.06 10.24
CA LYS A 226 19.48 16.77 11.42
C LYS A 226 19.44 15.30 11.84
N GLU A 227 18.28 14.67 11.73
CA GLU A 227 18.08 13.24 12.04
C GLU A 227 18.46 12.32 10.85
N GLY A 228 19.03 12.88 9.77
CA GLY A 228 19.47 12.14 8.58
C GLY A 228 18.35 11.50 7.77
N LYS A 229 17.12 11.99 7.92
CA LYS A 229 15.94 11.45 7.21
C LYS A 229 15.85 12.05 5.81
N LEU A 230 15.46 11.21 4.85
CA LEU A 230 15.13 11.67 3.51
C LEU A 230 13.79 12.40 3.56
N LEU A 231 13.75 13.66 3.13
CA LEU A 231 12.53 14.44 3.10
C LEU A 231 12.17 14.87 1.67
N PHE A 232 10.93 14.60 1.28
CA PHE A 232 10.34 15.11 0.05
C PHE A 232 9.45 16.31 0.35
N PHE A 233 9.60 17.36 -0.45
CA PHE A 233 8.77 18.56 -0.42
C PHE A 233 8.08 18.71 -1.80
N PRO A 234 6.91 18.05 -1.98
CA PRO A 234 6.16 18.10 -3.23
C PRO A 234 5.37 19.40 -3.36
N LEU A 235 5.31 19.94 -4.58
CA LEU A 235 4.47 21.07 -4.98
C LEU A 235 3.86 20.81 -6.36
N ASN A 236 2.68 21.40 -6.57
CA ASN A 236 2.04 21.45 -7.87
C ASN A 236 2.15 22.87 -8.43
N LEU A 237 2.72 23.01 -9.63
CA LEU A 237 2.96 24.29 -10.28
C LEU A 237 2.23 24.31 -11.63
N GLY A 238 0.93 24.62 -11.63
CA GLY A 238 0.13 24.54 -12.87
C GLY A 238 0.10 23.10 -13.41
N PHE A 239 0.58 22.89 -14.63
CA PHE A 239 0.74 21.55 -15.24
C PHE A 239 2.09 20.90 -14.95
N THR A 240 2.91 21.53 -14.11
CA THR A 240 4.26 21.08 -13.77
C THR A 240 4.30 20.48 -12.38
N SER A 241 4.75 19.23 -12.28
CA SER A 241 5.13 18.57 -11.03
C SER A 241 6.48 19.08 -10.55
N PHE A 242 6.58 19.43 -9.27
CA PHE A 242 7.80 19.93 -8.65
C PHE A 242 8.06 19.20 -7.34
N VAL A 243 9.26 18.63 -7.18
CA VAL A 243 9.65 17.95 -5.93
C VAL A 243 11.05 18.38 -5.54
N LEU A 244 11.19 19.00 -4.37
CA LEU A 244 12.49 19.15 -3.72
C LEU A 244 12.75 17.96 -2.81
N VAL A 245 14.00 17.52 -2.80
CA VAL A 245 14.47 16.44 -1.92
C VAL A 245 15.53 16.99 -0.99
N PHE A 246 15.34 16.80 0.31
CA PHE A 246 16.26 17.24 1.34
C PHE A 246 16.92 16.03 2.00
N THR A 247 18.23 16.08 2.09
CA THR A 247 19.09 15.15 2.81
C THR A 247 19.92 15.93 3.84
N LYS A 248 20.68 15.22 4.68
CA LYS A 248 21.59 15.82 5.66
C LYS A 248 22.57 16.82 5.04
N ASP A 249 23.06 16.53 3.83
CA ASP A 249 24.14 17.29 3.18
C ASP A 249 23.64 18.26 2.10
N SER A 250 22.31 18.35 1.90
CA SER A 250 21.69 19.30 0.97
C SER A 250 21.48 20.67 1.60
N PHE A 251 21.15 21.67 0.78
CA PHE A 251 20.77 23.00 1.28
C PHE A 251 19.55 22.90 2.22
N SER A 252 19.50 23.74 3.25
CA SER A 252 18.31 23.83 4.09
C SER A 252 17.16 24.50 3.33
N LEU A 253 15.90 24.24 3.71
CA LEU A 253 14.75 24.96 3.13
C LEU A 253 14.89 26.48 3.30
N GLU A 254 15.33 26.93 4.47
CA GLU A 254 15.55 28.36 4.77
C GLU A 254 16.60 28.97 3.84
N SER A 255 17.74 28.28 3.62
CA SER A 255 18.77 28.71 2.68
C SER A 255 18.31 28.66 1.22
N THR A 256 17.46 27.68 0.87
CA THR A 256 16.92 27.53 -0.50
C THR A 256 15.96 28.66 -0.85
N VAL A 257 15.13 29.09 0.11
CA VAL A 257 14.18 30.21 -0.09
C VAL A 257 14.88 31.57 0.04
N GLY A 258 16.03 31.65 0.73
CA GLY A 258 16.73 32.90 1.04
C GLY A 258 16.20 33.59 2.31
N GLY A 259 15.63 32.82 3.24
CA GLY A 259 15.06 33.30 4.50
C GLY A 259 13.79 32.55 4.91
N ARG A 260 13.10 33.10 5.91
CA ARG A 260 11.80 32.59 6.39
C ARG A 260 10.67 33.47 5.87
N PHE A 261 9.84 32.86 5.04
CA PHE A 261 8.69 33.49 4.43
C PHE A 261 7.51 32.53 4.56
N PHE A 262 6.30 33.08 4.50
CA PHE A 262 5.09 32.33 4.77
C PHE A 262 4.04 32.57 3.69
N GLY A 263 3.01 31.73 3.66
CA GLY A 263 1.91 31.83 2.70
C GLY A 263 2.39 31.81 1.24
N ASN A 264 1.81 32.67 0.41
CA ASN A 264 2.14 32.69 -1.02
C ASN A 264 3.52 33.29 -1.33
N GLU A 265 4.04 34.18 -0.49
CA GLU A 265 5.40 34.73 -0.67
C GLU A 265 6.45 33.62 -0.59
N PHE A 266 6.29 32.66 0.32
CA PHE A 266 7.13 31.48 0.41
C PHE A 266 7.25 30.76 -0.93
N TYR A 267 6.12 30.47 -1.57
CA TYR A 267 6.10 29.72 -2.83
C TYR A 267 6.78 30.49 -3.95
N LEU A 268 6.51 31.80 -4.07
CA LEU A 268 7.12 32.64 -5.10
C LEU A 268 8.65 32.69 -4.95
N ARG A 269 9.15 32.88 -3.74
CA ARG A 269 10.61 32.89 -3.48
C ARG A 269 11.24 31.53 -3.70
N LEU A 270 10.60 30.46 -3.25
CA LEU A 270 11.08 29.10 -3.47
C LEU A 270 11.19 28.79 -4.97
N ILE A 271 10.17 29.13 -5.76
CA ILE A 271 10.17 28.91 -7.21
C ILE A 271 11.27 29.75 -7.86
N ASN A 272 11.35 31.05 -7.54
CA ASN A 272 12.37 31.93 -8.12
C ASN A 272 13.79 31.46 -7.79
N ALA A 273 14.06 31.03 -6.55
CA ALA A 273 15.38 30.58 -6.14
C ALA A 273 15.78 29.22 -6.73
N THR A 274 14.81 28.38 -7.12
CA THR A 274 15.07 27.02 -7.60
C THR A 274 14.97 26.88 -9.13
N LEU A 275 14.12 27.68 -9.77
CA LEU A 275 13.88 27.66 -11.22
C LEU A 275 14.42 28.90 -11.93
N GLY A 276 14.77 29.96 -11.20
CA GLY A 276 15.16 31.26 -11.76
C GLY A 276 14.00 32.08 -12.33
N ARG A 277 12.89 31.44 -12.70
CA ARG A 277 11.63 32.07 -13.15
C ARG A 277 10.42 31.16 -12.93
N LEU A 278 9.23 31.73 -12.96
CA LEU A 278 7.99 30.97 -13.01
C LEU A 278 7.86 30.23 -14.37
N PRO A 279 7.26 29.04 -14.40
CA PRO A 279 6.76 28.44 -15.63
C PRO A 279 5.80 29.41 -16.36
N SER A 280 5.77 29.36 -17.69
CA SER A 280 5.00 30.28 -18.56
C SER A 280 3.52 30.38 -18.18
N GLU A 281 2.89 29.24 -17.85
CA GLU A 281 1.48 29.20 -17.51
C GLU A 281 1.23 29.86 -16.15
N LEU A 282 2.14 29.66 -15.20
CA LEU A 282 2.06 30.30 -13.89
C LEU A 282 2.35 31.80 -13.98
N GLU A 283 3.20 32.22 -14.91
CA GLU A 283 3.43 33.65 -15.16
C GLU A 283 2.17 34.32 -15.68
N ILE A 284 1.47 33.71 -16.64
CA ILE A 284 0.17 34.21 -17.15
C ILE A 284 -0.87 34.27 -16.03
N ILE A 285 -0.96 33.21 -15.21
CA ILE A 285 -1.91 33.19 -14.07
C ILE A 285 -1.54 34.26 -13.05
N ASN A 286 -0.26 34.42 -12.72
CA ASN A 286 0.20 35.42 -11.77
C ASN A 286 -0.05 36.84 -12.29
N GLN A 287 0.11 37.09 -13.60
CA GLN A 287 -0.23 38.38 -14.21
C GLN A 287 -1.73 38.68 -14.17
N ARG A 288 -2.59 37.67 -14.36
CA ARG A 288 -4.05 37.85 -14.43
C ARG A 288 -4.74 37.85 -13.06
N TYR A 289 -4.29 36.98 -12.15
CA TYR A 289 -4.98 36.64 -10.91
C TYR A 289 -4.05 36.65 -9.69
N GLY A 290 -2.78 37.05 -9.85
CA GLY A 290 -1.79 36.97 -8.78
C GLY A 290 -2.18 37.80 -7.56
N LYS A 291 -2.79 38.97 -7.77
CA LYS A 291 -3.24 39.84 -6.67
C LYS A 291 -4.35 39.18 -5.86
N GLU A 292 -5.35 38.60 -6.52
CA GLU A 292 -6.48 37.93 -5.93
C GLU A 292 -6.05 36.66 -5.17
N ILE A 293 -5.10 35.91 -5.74
CA ILE A 293 -4.48 34.73 -5.11
C ILE A 293 -3.67 35.14 -3.88
N LEU A 294 -2.84 36.18 -3.99
CA LEU A 294 -2.05 36.71 -2.87
C LEU A 294 -2.93 37.22 -1.72
N GLN A 295 -4.06 37.85 -2.05
CA GLN A 295 -5.05 38.34 -1.09
C GLN A 295 -5.98 37.24 -0.56
N GLY A 296 -5.92 36.02 -1.09
CA GLY A 296 -6.74 34.88 -0.68
C GLY A 296 -8.19 34.91 -1.18
N THR A 297 -8.54 35.87 -2.03
CA THR A 297 -9.89 35.98 -2.65
C THR A 297 -10.12 34.96 -3.76
N LEU A 298 -9.03 34.48 -4.39
CA LEU A 298 -9.06 33.37 -5.34
C LEU A 298 -8.14 32.25 -4.81
N PRO A 299 -8.60 30.98 -4.78
CA PRO A 299 -7.74 29.89 -4.33
C PRO A 299 -6.61 29.63 -5.33
N SER A 300 -5.44 29.21 -4.82
CA SER A 300 -4.31 28.82 -5.66
C SER A 300 -4.69 27.68 -6.60
N PRO A 301 -4.35 27.77 -7.90
CA PRO A 301 -4.77 26.79 -8.89
C PRO A 301 -4.08 25.44 -8.65
N GLN A 302 -4.89 24.40 -8.46
CA GLN A 302 -4.40 23.03 -8.28
C GLN A 302 -5.33 22.06 -9.01
N ILE A 303 -4.75 21.21 -9.85
CA ILE A 303 -5.49 20.25 -10.67
C ILE A 303 -5.12 18.80 -10.33
N ALA A 304 -6.04 17.87 -10.61
CA ALA A 304 -5.85 16.44 -10.38
C ALA A 304 -4.59 15.92 -11.08
N LEU A 305 -4.45 16.25 -12.36
CA LEU A 305 -3.41 15.73 -13.25
C LEU A 305 -2.01 15.94 -12.66
N THR A 306 -1.68 17.17 -12.28
CA THR A 306 -0.39 17.52 -11.66
C THR A 306 -0.21 16.84 -10.32
N THR A 307 -1.28 16.69 -9.53
CA THR A 307 -1.21 15.96 -8.24
C THR A 307 -0.81 14.50 -8.43
N TYR A 308 -1.33 13.83 -9.47
CA TYR A 308 -0.93 12.47 -9.82
C TYR A 308 0.52 12.42 -10.30
N LEU A 309 0.95 13.36 -11.16
CA LEU A 309 2.33 13.44 -11.63
C LEU A 309 3.33 13.66 -10.50
N THR A 310 3.04 14.60 -9.60
CA THR A 310 3.85 14.86 -8.40
C THR A 310 3.94 13.61 -7.53
N SER A 311 2.84 12.87 -7.39
CA SER A 311 2.83 11.62 -6.64
C SER A 311 3.70 10.54 -7.29
N ILE A 312 3.62 10.39 -8.61
CA ILE A 312 4.46 9.47 -9.38
C ILE A 312 5.93 9.86 -9.24
N LEU A 313 6.25 11.16 -9.35
CA LEU A 313 7.61 11.65 -9.24
C LEU A 313 8.20 11.37 -7.85
N CYS A 314 7.45 11.64 -6.78
CA CYS A 314 7.87 11.30 -5.41
C CYS A 314 8.16 9.81 -5.25
N ILE A 315 7.27 8.93 -5.71
CA ILE A 315 7.44 7.48 -5.59
C ILE A 315 8.60 6.97 -6.45
N ASN A 316 8.77 7.51 -7.66
CA ASN A 316 9.90 7.18 -8.51
C ASN A 316 11.23 7.54 -7.84
N LEU A 317 11.34 8.76 -7.29
CA LEU A 317 12.54 9.20 -6.56
C LEU A 317 12.79 8.35 -5.30
N LEU A 318 11.74 7.94 -4.60
CA LEU A 318 11.85 7.02 -3.47
C LEU A 318 12.42 5.66 -3.90
N ILE A 319 11.93 5.08 -5.01
CA ILE A 319 12.45 3.80 -5.52
C ILE A 319 13.91 3.95 -5.93
N LYS A 320 14.27 5.03 -6.62
CA LYS A 320 15.67 5.33 -6.99
C LYS A 320 16.56 5.41 -5.77
N TRP A 321 16.13 6.13 -4.73
CA TRP A 321 16.85 6.20 -3.47
C TRP A 321 17.03 4.83 -2.80
N LEU A 322 15.99 3.99 -2.76
CA LEU A 322 16.07 2.64 -2.20
C LEU A 322 17.02 1.71 -2.98
N LYS A 323 17.19 1.97 -4.28
CA LYS A 323 18.16 1.30 -5.15
C LYS A 323 19.60 1.82 -4.99
N GLY A 324 19.80 2.91 -4.23
CA GLY A 324 21.10 3.58 -4.14
C GLY A 324 21.44 4.41 -5.39
N GLU A 325 20.47 4.68 -6.26
CA GLU A 325 20.66 5.54 -7.41
C GLU A 325 20.78 7.01 -6.98
N LYS A 326 21.54 7.80 -7.73
CA LYS A 326 21.67 9.23 -7.49
C LYS A 326 20.35 9.94 -7.79
N ILE A 327 19.89 10.75 -6.85
CA ILE A 327 18.71 11.63 -7.00
C ILE A 327 19.14 13.09 -6.89
N SER A 328 18.41 14.00 -7.55
CA SER A 328 18.61 15.44 -7.33
C SER A 328 18.16 15.81 -5.92
N VAL A 329 18.91 16.70 -5.27
CA VAL A 329 18.63 17.22 -3.93
C VAL A 329 18.65 18.75 -3.95
N ALA A 330 18.04 19.35 -2.93
CA ALA A 330 17.97 20.79 -2.76
C ALA A 330 19.37 21.45 -2.91
N PRO A 331 19.46 22.54 -3.69
CA PRO A 331 18.35 23.40 -4.11
C PRO A 331 17.77 23.03 -5.48
N ARG A 332 18.24 21.95 -6.12
CA ARG A 332 17.81 21.57 -7.48
C ARG A 332 16.56 20.69 -7.42
N PRO A 333 15.39 21.18 -7.89
CA PRO A 333 14.16 20.42 -7.87
C PRO A 333 14.17 19.34 -8.96
N CYS A 334 13.46 18.25 -8.69
CA CYS A 334 13.03 17.31 -9.71
C CYS A 334 11.71 17.82 -10.31
N ILE A 335 11.66 17.93 -11.63
CA ILE A 335 10.52 18.51 -12.33
C ILE A 335 10.05 17.59 -13.45
N PHE A 336 8.74 17.57 -13.66
CA PHE A 336 8.13 16.98 -14.84
C PHE A 336 6.97 17.86 -15.28
N SER A 337 6.98 18.31 -16.54
CA SER A 337 5.88 19.08 -17.14
C SER A 337 5.25 18.27 -18.26
N LEU A 338 3.95 18.41 -18.43
CA LEU A 338 3.19 17.83 -19.54
C LEU A 338 3.29 18.65 -20.82
#